data_AF-A0A8J6A023-F1
#
_entry.id   AF-A0A8J6A023-F1
#
_cell.length_a   1.000
_cell.length_b   1.000
_cell.length_c   1.000
_cell.angle_alpha   90.00
_cell.angle_beta   90.00
_cell.angle_gamma   90.00
#
_symmetry.space_group_name_H-M   'P 1'
#
loop_
_entity.id
_entity.type
_entity.pdbx_description
1 polymer ?
#
loop_
_entity_poly.entity_id
_entity_poly.type
_entity_poly.pdbx_seq_one_letter_code
_entity_poly.pdbx_strand_id
1 'polypeptide(L)'
;MAIRSLLLPRARLLLSPPVSVAALHPRRIHSQPSASDCEKWRAGLQGAPSSGPRLAQGGTSGSMDTKRCFANRFDDYQGSLLVGQCEEAVAPLVTATIERILQELPPLGGGSEARGAAAATSCCQGGLYGGVAGVAYMLYHVSQSPLFAAARERYLRSAKRLIDACARAEEWGEQDADTRAAFLLGGAGVYAVATLVYHALGRSDYVQPLGKFRALCAVCAPVSFLECGSDELFVGRAGYLCAALVLKQKLAQEPQRQLRLSFAIPSPKMKIETSHSETFVHCGCLIPYQRVLTPAQIKSICQAILDSGKQYALKKRKPFPLMYSYYGTEYLGAAHGLSSILQMLLSYHEHLKPSDQELVWQSVDFLMEQEQNSNWPPELGEAIERENELVHWCHGAPGIAYLFAKAYLVSKKPQYLDTCIRCGELTWQKGLLKKGPGICHGVAGSAYVFLLLYRLTGNSKYIYRAQRFAEFLFTEEFKAGSRVLESIYSLYEGFSGTVCFLIDLLHPNQAEFPLFSVFV
;
A
#
# COMPACT_ATOMS: atom_id res chain seq x y z
N MET A 1 26.56 35.68 -30.17
CA MET A 1 27.14 35.95 -28.83
C MET A 1 25.98 35.73 -27.85
N ALA A 2 25.86 34.64 -27.07
CA ALA A 2 26.72 34.12 -25.98
C ALA A 2 26.84 35.14 -24.82
N ILE A 3 26.62 34.85 -23.52
CA ILE A 3 26.62 33.61 -22.68
C ILE A 3 25.30 33.52 -21.84
N ARG A 4 24.67 32.41 -21.41
CA ARG A 4 24.87 30.93 -21.49
C ARG A 4 25.49 30.13 -20.28
N SER A 5 25.15 30.42 -19.02
CA SER A 5 25.42 29.54 -17.83
C SER A 5 24.52 29.95 -16.64
N LEU A 6 23.78 29.06 -15.93
CA LEU A 6 24.28 28.41 -14.70
C LEU A 6 23.49 27.17 -14.18
N LEU A 7 22.41 26.70 -14.83
CA LEU A 7 21.49 25.68 -14.25
C LEU A 7 21.61 24.24 -14.82
N LEU A 8 22.69 23.90 -15.52
CA LEU A 8 22.84 22.61 -16.23
C LEU A 8 23.90 21.56 -15.74
N PRO A 9 24.75 21.77 -14.70
CA PRO A 9 25.72 20.72 -14.31
C PRO A 9 25.16 19.53 -13.50
N ARG A 10 24.05 19.69 -12.76
CA ARG A 10 23.66 18.71 -11.71
C ARG A 10 22.91 17.46 -12.18
N ALA A 11 22.47 17.40 -13.43
CA ALA A 11 21.79 16.21 -13.99
C ALA A 11 22.76 15.14 -14.55
N ARG A 12 24.07 15.42 -14.67
CA ARG A 12 25.05 14.52 -15.33
C ARG A 12 25.99 13.74 -14.40
N LEU A 13 25.80 13.83 -13.08
CA LEU A 13 26.57 13.07 -12.08
C LEU A 13 25.83 11.83 -11.54
N LEU A 14 24.74 11.41 -12.21
CA LEU A 14 23.87 10.30 -11.81
C LEU A 14 24.30 8.91 -12.34
N LEU A 15 25.48 8.79 -12.95
CA LEU A 15 25.97 7.54 -13.57
C LEU A 15 27.45 7.30 -13.23
N SER A 16 27.70 6.71 -12.06
CA SER A 16 28.98 6.11 -11.69
C SER A 16 28.73 4.67 -11.21
N PRO A 17 29.40 3.64 -11.76
CA PRO A 17 29.24 2.27 -11.29
C PRO A 17 29.96 2.06 -9.95
N PRO A 18 29.47 1.18 -9.06
CA PRO A 18 30.21 0.78 -7.87
C PRO A 18 31.42 -0.10 -8.22
N VAL A 19 32.45 -0.01 -7.38
CA VAL A 19 33.73 -0.71 -7.54
C VAL A 19 33.58 -2.22 -7.27
N SER A 20 34.33 -3.03 -8.02
CA SER A 20 34.37 -4.49 -7.92
C SER A 20 34.69 -5.00 -6.51
N VAL A 21 33.88 -5.92 -5.99
CA VAL A 21 34.18 -6.68 -4.76
C VAL A 21 34.64 -8.09 -5.12
N ALA A 22 35.73 -8.54 -4.49
CA ALA A 22 36.38 -9.82 -4.80
C ALA A 22 35.59 -11.04 -4.29
N ALA A 23 35.78 -12.18 -4.95
CA ALA A 23 35.07 -13.42 -4.68
C ALA A 23 35.55 -14.15 -3.41
N LEU A 24 34.61 -14.78 -2.70
CA LEU A 24 34.88 -15.83 -1.71
C LEU A 24 33.96 -17.04 -1.97
N HIS A 25 34.50 -18.25 -1.81
CA HIS A 25 33.85 -19.51 -2.19
C HIS A 25 32.77 -19.98 -1.19
N PRO A 26 31.77 -20.76 -1.65
CA PRO A 26 30.64 -21.19 -0.83
C PRO A 26 30.97 -22.42 0.04
N ARG A 27 30.41 -22.47 1.26
CA ARG A 27 30.25 -23.72 2.03
C ARG A 27 28.81 -24.22 1.90
N ARG A 28 28.65 -25.50 1.57
CA ARG A 28 27.35 -26.19 1.52
C ARG A 28 26.83 -26.42 2.94
N ILE A 29 25.54 -26.18 3.18
CA ILE A 29 24.76 -26.79 4.27
C ILE A 29 23.42 -27.25 3.69
N HIS A 30 22.86 -28.32 4.26
CA HIS A 30 21.73 -29.09 3.71
C HIS A 30 20.35 -28.44 3.94
N SER A 31 19.37 -28.96 3.21
CA SER A 31 17.98 -28.52 3.05
C SER A 31 17.04 -28.82 4.22
N GLN A 32 16.24 -27.83 4.63
CA GLN A 32 14.79 -27.89 4.90
C GLN A 32 14.24 -26.45 5.08
N PRO A 33 12.97 -26.14 4.72
CA PRO A 33 12.42 -24.78 4.83
C PRO A 33 11.70 -24.53 6.17
N SER A 34 12.02 -23.43 6.86
CA SER A 34 11.32 -23.02 8.08
C SER A 34 11.49 -21.52 8.38
N ALA A 35 10.41 -20.85 8.82
CA ALA A 35 10.33 -19.62 9.65
C ALA A 35 11.14 -18.34 9.28
N SER A 36 12.08 -18.37 8.34
CA SER A 36 13.21 -17.43 8.30
C SER A 36 12.85 -15.97 8.01
N ASP A 37 11.76 -15.70 7.31
CA ASP A 37 11.46 -14.35 6.84
C ASP A 37 10.72 -13.52 7.90
N CYS A 38 9.99 -14.16 8.82
CA CYS A 38 9.51 -13.52 10.05
C CYS A 38 10.64 -13.31 11.07
N GLU A 39 11.61 -14.23 11.15
CA GLU A 39 12.72 -14.12 12.12
C GLU A 39 13.75 -13.04 11.73
N LYS A 40 14.05 -12.85 10.43
CA LYS A 40 14.84 -11.70 9.96
C LYS A 40 14.22 -10.36 10.36
N TRP A 41 12.89 -10.27 10.35
CA TRP A 41 12.16 -9.07 10.82
C TRP A 41 12.31 -8.87 12.34
N ARG A 42 12.29 -9.95 13.13
CA ARG A 42 12.48 -9.93 14.59
C ARG A 42 13.91 -9.56 14.98
N ALA A 43 14.92 -9.99 14.21
CA ALA A 43 16.32 -9.61 14.41
C ALA A 43 16.55 -8.09 14.24
N GLY A 44 15.80 -7.42 13.35
CA GLY A 44 15.83 -5.97 13.17
C GLY A 44 15.38 -5.13 14.38
N LEU A 45 14.86 -5.77 15.44
CA LEU A 45 14.48 -5.15 16.71
C LEU A 45 15.51 -5.33 17.83
N GLN A 46 16.48 -6.26 17.70
CA GLN A 46 17.40 -6.61 18.77
C GLN A 46 18.85 -6.18 18.51
N GLY A 47 19.24 -5.02 19.08
CA GLY A 47 20.58 -4.73 19.59
C GLY A 47 21.78 -4.61 18.61
N ALA A 48 22.43 -3.44 18.62
CA ALA A 48 23.85 -3.31 18.31
C ALA A 48 24.62 -2.94 19.61
N PRO A 49 25.87 -3.39 19.80
CA PRO A 49 26.54 -3.34 21.10
C PRO A 49 26.98 -1.93 21.52
N SER A 50 27.13 -1.74 22.83
CA SER A 50 27.48 -0.48 23.48
C SER A 50 28.96 -0.12 23.36
N SER A 51 29.24 1.18 23.15
CA SER A 51 30.55 1.79 23.34
C SER A 51 30.40 3.09 24.14
N GLY A 52 31.28 3.30 25.12
CA GLY A 52 31.11 4.26 26.23
C GLY A 52 31.05 5.76 25.90
N PRO A 53 30.84 6.60 26.93
CA PRO A 53 30.37 7.97 26.77
C PRO A 53 31.46 8.94 26.29
N ARG A 54 31.04 9.96 25.52
CA ARG A 54 31.78 11.22 25.35
C ARG A 54 30.91 12.40 25.79
N LEU A 55 31.57 13.36 26.43
CA LEU A 55 30.96 14.46 27.19
C LEU A 55 30.13 15.41 26.30
N ALA A 56 29.05 15.92 26.87
CA ALA A 56 28.20 16.93 26.25
C ALA A 56 28.81 18.34 26.37
N GLN A 57 28.57 19.17 25.36
CA GLN A 57 28.44 20.62 25.50
C GLN A 57 27.12 21.02 24.83
N GLY A 58 26.36 21.90 25.48
CA GLY A 58 24.97 22.19 25.11
C GLY A 58 24.76 23.54 24.44
N GLY A 59 23.58 23.72 23.83
CA GLY A 59 23.12 25.03 23.36
C GLY A 59 22.12 24.95 22.20
N THR A 60 20.92 25.52 22.42
CA THR A 60 19.81 25.74 21.46
C THR A 60 18.87 24.56 21.14
N SER A 61 17.62 24.91 20.81
CA SER A 61 16.44 24.03 20.78
C SER A 61 16.56 22.86 19.81
N GLY A 62 16.37 21.64 20.32
CA GLY A 62 16.87 20.42 19.71
C GLY A 62 16.23 19.98 18.39
N SER A 63 16.94 20.23 17.29
CA SER A 63 16.91 19.41 16.08
C SER A 63 17.40 17.99 16.41
N MET A 64 16.51 17.09 16.84
CA MET A 64 16.89 15.71 17.19
C MET A 64 17.02 14.83 15.95
N ASP A 65 18.25 14.73 15.43
CA ASP A 65 18.64 13.57 14.62
C ASP A 65 18.67 12.33 15.54
N THR A 66 18.04 11.23 15.12
CA THR A 66 17.91 10.03 15.96
C THR A 66 18.48 8.77 15.27
N LYS A 67 18.47 7.64 15.98
CA LYS A 67 18.78 6.32 15.39
C LYS A 67 17.78 5.91 14.29
N ARG A 68 16.58 6.52 14.25
CA ARG A 68 15.44 6.11 13.40
C ARG A 68 15.12 7.11 12.29
N CYS A 69 15.25 8.40 12.54
CA CYS A 69 14.91 9.48 11.62
C CYS A 69 16.03 10.52 11.51
N PHE A 70 16.09 11.19 10.36
CA PHE A 70 16.81 12.44 10.17
C PHE A 70 16.09 13.57 10.88
N ALA A 71 16.81 14.61 11.29
CA ALA A 71 16.18 15.84 11.75
C ALA A 71 15.50 16.56 10.58
N ASN A 72 14.20 16.89 10.71
CA ASN A 72 13.56 17.77 9.74
C ASN A 72 14.05 19.22 9.93
N ARG A 73 14.76 19.73 8.91
CA ARG A 73 15.31 21.09 8.86
C ARG A 73 14.61 22.00 7.85
N PHE A 74 13.50 21.56 7.24
CA PHE A 74 12.73 22.40 6.35
C PHE A 74 11.83 23.35 7.13
N ASP A 75 11.79 24.62 6.72
CA ASP A 75 10.80 25.57 7.20
C ASP A 75 9.38 25.04 6.93
N ASP A 76 8.46 25.19 7.89
CA ASP A 76 7.05 24.82 7.68
C ASP A 76 6.32 25.90 6.85
N TYR A 77 5.17 25.53 6.29
CA TYR A 77 4.42 26.30 5.30
C TYR A 77 4.14 27.76 5.71
N GLN A 78 4.61 28.72 4.90
CA GLN A 78 4.42 30.17 5.08
C GLN A 78 3.37 30.78 4.12
N GLY A 79 2.37 29.99 3.68
CA GLY A 79 1.29 30.48 2.81
C GLY A 79 1.50 30.34 1.30
N SER A 80 2.57 29.68 0.85
CA SER A 80 2.82 29.37 -0.57
C SER A 80 3.41 27.97 -0.77
N LEU A 81 3.11 27.34 -1.91
CA LEU A 81 3.64 26.03 -2.31
C LEU A 81 5.01 26.15 -2.96
N LEU A 82 5.75 25.03 -3.05
CA LEU A 82 7.06 25.03 -3.69
C LEU A 82 6.96 25.20 -5.21
N VAL A 83 7.72 26.16 -5.74
CA VAL A 83 7.89 26.38 -7.17
C VAL A 83 8.83 25.30 -7.73
N GLY A 84 8.49 24.73 -8.88
CA GLY A 84 9.36 23.77 -9.61
C GLY A 84 9.10 22.29 -9.33
N GLN A 85 8.12 21.93 -8.49
CA GLN A 85 7.56 20.56 -8.45
C GLN A 85 6.40 20.42 -9.43
N CYS A 86 6.64 20.81 -10.68
CA CYS A 86 5.71 20.68 -11.80
C CYS A 86 5.90 19.34 -12.53
N GLU A 87 4.94 18.99 -13.39
CA GLU A 87 4.93 17.72 -14.12
C GLU A 87 6.22 17.48 -14.92
N GLU A 88 6.81 18.54 -15.48
CA GLU A 88 8.05 18.51 -16.27
C GLU A 88 9.28 18.08 -15.45
N ALA A 89 9.30 18.34 -14.13
CA ALA A 89 10.39 17.94 -13.24
C ALA A 89 10.23 16.49 -12.75
N VAL A 90 8.99 16.05 -12.53
CA VAL A 90 8.68 14.71 -11.99
C VAL A 90 8.74 13.63 -13.10
N ALA A 91 8.30 13.92 -14.32
CA ALA A 91 8.23 12.93 -15.39
C ALA A 91 9.58 12.24 -15.72
N PRO A 92 10.72 12.96 -15.88
CA PRO A 92 12.01 12.33 -16.19
C PRO A 92 12.51 11.47 -15.02
N LEU A 93 12.30 11.93 -13.78
CA LEU A 93 12.70 11.24 -12.56
C LEU A 93 11.95 9.93 -12.36
N VAL A 94 10.62 9.95 -12.52
CA VAL A 94 9.78 8.75 -12.51
C VAL A 94 10.18 7.80 -13.64
N THR A 95 10.41 8.29 -14.86
CA THR A 95 10.82 7.46 -16.01
C THR A 95 12.14 6.74 -15.72
N ALA A 96 13.17 7.47 -15.28
CA ALA A 96 14.48 6.88 -14.96
C ALA A 96 14.42 5.89 -13.78
N THR A 97 13.56 6.15 -12.80
CA THR A 97 13.34 5.24 -11.65
C THR A 97 12.66 3.94 -12.10
N ILE A 98 11.64 4.03 -12.98
CA ILE A 98 10.98 2.86 -13.58
C ILE A 98 11.97 2.06 -14.43
N GLU A 99 12.79 2.72 -15.25
CA GLU A 99 13.78 2.04 -16.10
C GLU A 99 14.82 1.29 -15.27
N ARG A 100 15.32 1.90 -14.19
CA ARG A 100 16.21 1.21 -13.23
C ARG A 100 15.51 0.04 -12.54
N ILE A 101 14.28 0.22 -12.07
CA ILE A 101 13.49 -0.85 -11.44
C ILE A 101 13.35 -2.04 -12.40
N LEU A 102 13.04 -1.79 -13.68
CA LEU A 102 12.86 -2.83 -14.70
C LEU A 102 14.15 -3.57 -15.08
N GLN A 103 15.31 -2.93 -14.95
CA GLN A 103 16.62 -3.55 -15.20
C GLN A 103 17.05 -4.51 -14.08
N GLU A 104 16.58 -4.28 -12.86
CA GLU A 104 16.99 -5.02 -11.66
C GLU A 104 15.96 -6.07 -11.21
N LEU A 105 14.97 -6.37 -12.06
CA LEU A 105 14.01 -7.45 -11.81
C LEU A 105 14.64 -8.83 -12.04
N PRO A 106 14.29 -9.85 -11.23
CA PRO A 106 14.71 -11.21 -11.48
C PRO A 106 14.13 -11.76 -12.80
N PRO A 107 14.79 -12.74 -13.45
CA PRO A 107 14.30 -13.38 -14.66
C PRO A 107 12.88 -13.95 -14.50
N LEU A 108 11.97 -13.58 -15.39
CA LEU A 108 10.56 -13.96 -15.31
C LEU A 108 10.33 -15.38 -15.86
N GLY A 109 10.66 -16.36 -15.02
CA GLY A 109 10.44 -17.79 -15.25
C GLY A 109 11.74 -18.58 -15.36
N GLY A 110 11.81 -19.70 -14.66
CA GLY A 110 12.84 -20.70 -14.90
C GLY A 110 12.62 -21.36 -16.25
N GLY A 111 13.60 -21.27 -17.16
CA GLY A 111 13.62 -22.05 -18.40
C GLY A 111 13.74 -23.55 -18.10
N SER A 112 13.43 -24.40 -19.09
CA SER A 112 13.37 -25.86 -18.96
C SER A 112 14.68 -26.57 -18.58
N GLU A 113 15.77 -25.83 -18.41
CA GLU A 113 17.08 -26.32 -17.95
C GLU A 113 17.27 -26.19 -16.43
N ALA A 114 16.46 -25.36 -15.75
CA ALA A 114 16.47 -25.21 -14.30
C ALA A 114 15.73 -26.36 -13.59
N ARG A 115 16.16 -27.62 -13.80
CA ARG A 115 15.72 -28.79 -13.03
C ARG A 115 16.29 -28.75 -11.61
N GLY A 116 15.67 -27.95 -10.76
CA GLY A 116 15.95 -27.90 -9.33
C GLY A 116 14.92 -27.09 -8.57
N ALA A 117 14.38 -27.65 -7.48
CA ALA A 117 13.31 -27.05 -6.66
C ALA A 117 13.66 -25.69 -6.01
N ALA A 118 14.93 -25.27 -6.09
CA ALA A 118 15.42 -23.98 -5.60
C ALA A 118 15.35 -22.82 -6.63
N ALA A 119 15.14 -23.11 -7.92
CA ALA A 119 15.16 -22.09 -8.98
C ALA A 119 13.76 -21.51 -9.27
N ALA A 120 12.71 -22.33 -9.16
CA ALA A 120 11.32 -21.88 -9.33
C ALA A 120 10.81 -21.04 -8.13
N THR A 121 11.35 -21.30 -6.94
CA THR A 121 10.97 -20.65 -5.67
C THR A 121 11.44 -19.20 -5.56
N SER A 122 12.52 -18.80 -6.23
CA SER A 122 13.20 -17.51 -5.97
C SER A 122 12.73 -16.32 -6.83
N CYS A 123 12.38 -16.50 -8.10
CA CYS A 123 12.14 -15.35 -9.01
C CYS A 123 10.76 -14.67 -8.85
N CYS A 124 9.77 -15.36 -8.29
CA CYS A 124 8.40 -14.86 -8.11
C CYS A 124 7.97 -14.83 -6.62
N GLN A 125 8.90 -15.05 -5.70
CA GLN A 125 8.63 -14.94 -4.26
C GLN A 125 8.33 -13.49 -3.90
N GLY A 126 7.14 -13.25 -3.36
CA GLY A 126 6.66 -11.93 -2.95
C GLY A 126 5.43 -11.49 -3.75
N GLY A 127 4.30 -11.40 -3.05
CA GLY A 127 3.10 -10.72 -3.52
C GLY A 127 3.30 -9.21 -3.67
N LEU A 128 2.25 -8.44 -3.41
CA LEU A 128 2.26 -6.99 -3.61
C LEU A 128 3.28 -6.24 -2.73
N TYR A 129 3.67 -6.79 -1.57
CA TYR A 129 4.59 -6.15 -0.64
C TYR A 129 6.03 -6.06 -1.18
N GLY A 130 6.68 -7.22 -1.31
CA GLY A 130 8.12 -7.35 -1.58
C GLY A 130 8.50 -7.66 -3.03
N GLY A 131 7.58 -8.24 -3.81
CA GLY A 131 7.91 -8.90 -5.07
C GLY A 131 7.39 -8.21 -6.34
N VAL A 132 7.53 -8.93 -7.45
CA VAL A 132 7.23 -8.44 -8.81
C VAL A 132 5.76 -8.10 -9.05
N ALA A 133 4.82 -8.62 -8.25
CA ALA A 133 3.42 -8.22 -8.31
C ALA A 133 3.22 -6.74 -7.87
N GLY A 134 4.02 -6.26 -6.91
CA GLY A 134 4.02 -4.85 -6.50
C GLY A 134 4.57 -3.92 -7.59
N VAL A 135 5.54 -4.39 -8.38
CA VAL A 135 6.06 -3.66 -9.56
C VAL A 135 4.99 -3.58 -10.66
N ALA A 136 4.21 -4.65 -10.86
CA ALA A 136 3.07 -4.64 -11.78
C ALA A 136 2.00 -3.62 -11.37
N TYR A 137 1.71 -3.50 -10.06
CA TYR A 137 0.82 -2.47 -9.54
C TYR A 137 1.36 -1.05 -9.80
N MET A 138 2.65 -0.81 -9.54
CA MET A 138 3.27 0.51 -9.79
C MET A 138 3.17 0.90 -11.27
N LEU A 139 3.45 -0.02 -12.20
CA LEU A 139 3.32 0.24 -13.64
C LEU A 139 1.86 0.50 -14.05
N TYR A 140 0.90 -0.22 -13.48
CA TYR A 140 -0.52 0.06 -13.64
C TYR A 140 -0.86 1.47 -13.13
N HIS A 141 -0.42 1.83 -11.93
CA HIS A 141 -0.70 3.12 -11.28
C HIS A 141 -0.17 4.29 -12.10
N VAL A 142 1.10 4.24 -12.52
CA VAL A 142 1.72 5.25 -13.41
C VAL A 142 0.95 5.36 -14.73
N SER A 143 0.46 4.25 -15.28
CA SER A 143 -0.27 4.23 -16.56
C SER A 143 -1.63 4.95 -16.53
N GLN A 144 -2.16 5.27 -15.34
CA GLN A 144 -3.38 6.05 -15.17
C GLN A 144 -3.15 7.56 -15.09
N SER A 145 -1.91 8.02 -14.90
CA SER A 145 -1.60 9.45 -14.94
C SER A 145 -1.62 9.96 -16.40
N PRO A 146 -2.33 11.07 -16.69
CA PRO A 146 -2.31 11.71 -18.02
C PRO A 146 -0.91 12.05 -18.51
N LEU A 147 0.01 12.39 -17.59
CA LEU A 147 1.42 12.70 -17.85
C LEU A 147 2.16 11.56 -18.57
N PHE A 148 1.72 10.31 -18.37
CA PHE A 148 2.31 9.11 -18.97
C PHE A 148 1.45 8.51 -20.08
N ALA A 149 0.45 9.21 -20.62
CA ALA A 149 -0.45 8.72 -21.66
C ALA A 149 0.28 8.11 -22.88
N ALA A 150 1.39 8.72 -23.33
CA ALA A 150 2.21 8.21 -24.43
C ALA A 150 2.93 6.88 -24.11
N ALA A 151 3.22 6.61 -22.83
CA ALA A 151 3.87 5.39 -22.35
C ALA A 151 2.88 4.37 -21.74
N ARG A 152 1.60 4.74 -21.53
CA ARG A 152 0.55 3.93 -20.89
C ARG A 152 0.53 2.48 -21.37
N GLU A 153 0.46 2.30 -22.69
CA GLU A 153 0.37 0.98 -23.32
C GLU A 153 1.65 0.14 -23.10
N ARG A 154 2.83 0.77 -23.10
CA ARG A 154 4.10 0.12 -22.78
C ARG A 154 4.12 -0.35 -21.32
N TYR A 155 3.70 0.51 -20.38
CA TYR A 155 3.67 0.16 -18.96
C TYR A 155 2.64 -0.92 -18.64
N LEU A 156 1.43 -0.88 -19.23
CA LEU A 156 0.42 -1.93 -19.03
C LEU A 156 0.85 -3.28 -19.62
N ARG A 157 1.53 -3.32 -20.77
CA ARG A 157 2.10 -4.58 -21.30
C ARG A 157 3.18 -5.15 -20.38
N SER A 158 4.06 -4.31 -19.84
CA SER A 158 5.06 -4.73 -18.85
C SER A 158 4.40 -5.21 -17.55
N ALA A 159 3.40 -4.49 -17.04
CA ALA A 159 2.61 -4.90 -15.89
C ALA A 159 1.94 -6.26 -16.11
N LYS A 160 1.35 -6.48 -17.31
CA LYS A 160 0.75 -7.76 -17.68
C LYS A 160 1.79 -8.89 -17.66
N ARG A 161 2.97 -8.69 -18.27
CA ARG A 161 4.05 -9.69 -18.29
C ARG A 161 4.47 -10.11 -16.88
N LEU A 162 4.55 -9.16 -15.97
CA LEU A 162 4.88 -9.40 -14.56
C LEU A 162 3.75 -10.15 -13.84
N ILE A 163 2.53 -9.63 -13.87
CA ILE A 163 1.42 -10.21 -13.10
C ILE A 163 0.97 -11.56 -13.64
N ASP A 164 1.14 -11.83 -14.94
CA ASP A 164 0.94 -13.14 -15.54
C ASP A 164 1.92 -14.18 -14.98
N ALA A 165 3.16 -13.79 -14.67
CA ALA A 165 4.15 -14.68 -14.06
C ALA A 165 3.77 -14.99 -12.61
N CYS A 166 3.35 -13.97 -11.84
CA CYS A 166 2.83 -14.14 -10.49
C CYS A 166 1.60 -15.06 -10.46
N ALA A 167 0.61 -14.83 -11.32
CA ALA A 167 -0.61 -15.62 -11.36
C ALA A 167 -0.35 -17.10 -11.70
N ARG A 168 0.65 -17.39 -12.54
CA ARG A 168 1.11 -18.78 -12.75
C ARG A 168 1.83 -19.35 -11.52
N ALA A 169 2.65 -18.57 -10.82
CA ALA A 169 3.28 -19.05 -9.59
C ALA A 169 2.23 -19.44 -8.52
N GLU A 170 1.17 -18.64 -8.37
CA GLU A 170 0.02 -18.93 -7.49
C GLU A 170 -0.75 -20.20 -7.90
N GLU A 171 -0.79 -20.54 -9.20
CA GLU A 171 -1.49 -21.73 -9.71
C GLU A 171 -0.68 -23.03 -9.57
N TRP A 172 0.64 -22.96 -9.73
CA TRP A 172 1.53 -24.12 -9.92
C TRP A 172 2.56 -24.34 -8.81
N GLY A 173 2.67 -23.43 -7.84
CA GLY A 173 3.55 -23.61 -6.68
C GLY A 173 3.04 -24.66 -5.69
N GLU A 174 3.90 -25.11 -4.78
CA GLU A 174 3.49 -25.79 -3.55
C GLU A 174 2.70 -24.77 -2.71
N GLN A 175 1.38 -24.76 -2.87
CA GLN A 175 0.49 -23.83 -2.19
C GLN A 175 0.48 -24.14 -0.69
N ASP A 176 1.11 -23.27 0.10
CA ASP A 176 0.64 -23.07 1.46
C ASP A 176 -0.81 -22.54 1.39
N ALA A 177 -1.77 -23.40 1.75
CA ALA A 177 -3.19 -23.16 1.58
C ALA A 177 -3.64 -21.85 2.26
N ASP A 178 -2.97 -21.53 3.36
CA ASP A 178 -3.17 -20.40 4.25
C ASP A 178 -2.85 -19.07 3.55
N THR A 179 -1.78 -19.00 2.75
CA THR A 179 -1.36 -17.75 2.06
C THR A 179 -2.17 -17.42 0.81
N ARG A 180 -3.00 -18.34 0.29
CA ARG A 180 -3.75 -18.13 -0.96
C ARG A 180 -4.73 -16.94 -0.88
N ALA A 181 -5.32 -16.73 0.30
CA ALA A 181 -6.23 -15.61 0.56
C ALA A 181 -5.49 -14.31 0.97
N ALA A 182 -4.17 -14.36 1.15
CA ALA A 182 -3.38 -13.22 1.59
C ALA A 182 -3.40 -12.08 0.56
N PHE A 183 -3.46 -10.85 1.06
CA PHE A 183 -3.56 -9.68 0.21
C PHE A 183 -2.18 -9.16 -0.23
N LEU A 184 -1.38 -8.66 0.71
CA LEU A 184 -0.09 -8.06 0.37
C LEU A 184 0.98 -9.13 0.15
N LEU A 185 0.80 -10.35 0.68
CA LEU A 185 1.79 -11.42 0.62
C LEU A 185 1.42 -12.61 -0.29
N GLY A 186 0.23 -12.66 -0.90
CA GLY A 186 -0.17 -13.82 -1.71
C GLY A 186 -1.30 -13.57 -2.73
N GLY A 187 -2.01 -14.65 -3.05
CA GLY A 187 -2.87 -14.77 -4.23
C GLY A 187 -3.99 -13.75 -4.35
N ALA A 188 -4.62 -13.30 -3.26
CA ALA A 188 -5.69 -12.31 -3.34
C ALA A 188 -5.21 -10.98 -3.94
N GLY A 189 -4.00 -10.53 -3.57
CA GLY A 189 -3.38 -9.35 -4.17
C GLY A 189 -2.97 -9.56 -5.62
N VAL A 190 -2.39 -10.73 -5.94
CA VAL A 190 -2.00 -11.09 -7.32
C VAL A 190 -3.21 -11.07 -8.25
N TYR A 191 -4.32 -11.70 -7.88
CA TYR A 191 -5.55 -11.71 -8.67
C TYR A 191 -6.22 -10.33 -8.74
N ALA A 192 -6.15 -9.53 -7.67
CA ALA A 192 -6.66 -8.15 -7.70
C ALA A 192 -5.89 -7.30 -8.72
N VAL A 193 -4.56 -7.31 -8.70
CA VAL A 193 -3.75 -6.52 -9.65
C VAL A 193 -3.86 -7.08 -11.07
N ALA A 194 -3.95 -8.39 -11.26
CA ALA A 194 -4.21 -8.99 -12.57
C ALA A 194 -5.54 -8.49 -13.16
N THR A 195 -6.59 -8.44 -12.34
CA THR A 195 -7.90 -7.89 -12.72
C THR A 195 -7.80 -6.44 -13.17
N LEU A 196 -7.11 -5.59 -12.41
CA LEU A 196 -6.92 -4.17 -12.74
C LEU A 196 -6.12 -3.96 -14.04
N VAL A 197 -5.01 -4.68 -14.20
CA VAL A 197 -4.16 -4.61 -15.41
C VAL A 197 -4.91 -5.07 -16.66
N TYR A 198 -5.65 -6.18 -16.57
CA TYR A 198 -6.42 -6.72 -17.70
C TYR A 198 -7.55 -5.78 -18.10
N HIS A 199 -8.25 -5.20 -17.10
CA HIS A 199 -9.30 -4.21 -17.32
C HIS A 199 -8.77 -2.92 -17.97
N ALA A 200 -7.65 -2.37 -17.49
CA ALA A 200 -7.03 -1.16 -18.06
C ALA A 200 -6.45 -1.36 -19.48
N LEU A 201 -6.15 -2.60 -19.87
CA LEU A 201 -5.83 -3.02 -21.25
C LEU A 201 -7.09 -3.24 -22.12
N GLY A 202 -8.29 -3.07 -21.58
CA GLY A 202 -9.55 -3.30 -22.29
C GLY A 202 -9.85 -4.77 -22.62
N ARG A 203 -9.21 -5.72 -21.92
CA ARG A 203 -9.42 -7.15 -22.18
C ARG A 203 -10.64 -7.66 -21.41
N SER A 204 -11.54 -8.38 -22.08
CA SER A 204 -12.71 -8.99 -21.44
C SER A 204 -12.38 -10.16 -20.49
N ASP A 205 -11.19 -10.76 -20.60
CA ASP A 205 -10.76 -11.87 -19.75
C ASP A 205 -10.30 -11.45 -18.33
N TYR A 206 -10.37 -10.16 -17.99
CA TYR A 206 -10.22 -9.67 -16.61
C TYR A 206 -11.18 -10.35 -15.60
N VAL A 207 -12.31 -10.89 -16.09
CA VAL A 207 -13.25 -11.69 -15.29
C VAL A 207 -12.64 -12.99 -14.76
N GLN A 208 -11.57 -13.51 -15.38
CA GLN A 208 -10.90 -14.74 -14.93
C GLN A 208 -10.12 -14.55 -13.61
N PRO A 209 -9.17 -13.60 -13.48
CA PRO A 209 -8.55 -13.31 -12.19
C PRO A 209 -9.58 -12.79 -11.16
N LEU A 210 -10.60 -12.02 -11.58
CA LEU A 210 -11.69 -11.62 -10.68
C LEU A 210 -12.48 -12.83 -10.13
N GLY A 211 -12.74 -13.84 -10.96
CA GLY A 211 -13.36 -15.09 -10.54
C GLY A 211 -12.50 -15.87 -9.53
N LYS A 212 -11.18 -15.94 -9.77
CA LYS A 212 -10.21 -16.55 -8.83
C LYS A 212 -10.16 -15.79 -7.51
N PHE A 213 -10.09 -14.47 -7.54
CA PHE A 213 -10.19 -13.61 -6.35
C PHE A 213 -11.47 -13.92 -5.55
N ARG A 214 -12.63 -13.98 -6.21
CA ARG A 214 -13.93 -14.27 -5.57
C ARG A 214 -14.02 -15.66 -4.94
N ALA A 215 -13.32 -16.64 -5.48
CA ALA A 215 -13.27 -18.00 -4.92
C ALA A 215 -12.51 -18.06 -3.58
N LEU A 216 -11.53 -17.16 -3.36
CA LEU A 216 -10.79 -17.08 -2.09
C LEU A 216 -11.67 -16.70 -0.89
N CYS A 217 -12.87 -16.18 -1.12
CA CYS A 217 -13.88 -15.96 -0.08
C CYS A 217 -14.16 -17.24 0.74
N ALA A 218 -14.07 -18.43 0.13
CA ALA A 218 -14.27 -19.69 0.83
C ALA A 218 -13.09 -20.07 1.73
N VAL A 219 -11.88 -19.58 1.41
CA VAL A 219 -10.65 -19.84 2.18
C VAL A 219 -10.63 -19.01 3.46
N CYS A 220 -10.99 -17.72 3.39
CA CYS A 220 -10.94 -16.81 4.55
C CYS A 220 -12.25 -16.76 5.39
N ALA A 221 -13.29 -17.50 5.00
CA ALA A 221 -14.57 -17.58 5.73
C ALA A 221 -14.52 -18.28 7.11
N PRO A 222 -13.74 -19.37 7.34
CA PRO A 222 -13.63 -19.99 8.65
C PRO A 222 -12.99 -19.03 9.67
N VAL A 223 -13.52 -18.98 10.91
CA VAL A 223 -13.05 -18.04 11.96
C VAL A 223 -11.54 -18.20 12.21
N SER A 224 -11.03 -19.43 12.29
CA SER A 224 -9.61 -19.76 12.37
C SER A 224 -9.14 -20.37 11.06
N PHE A 225 -8.87 -19.54 10.04
CA PHE A 225 -8.31 -20.01 8.76
C PHE A 225 -6.77 -19.94 8.72
N LEU A 226 -6.16 -19.18 9.63
CA LEU A 226 -4.72 -19.11 9.87
C LEU A 226 -4.42 -19.42 11.35
N GLU A 227 -3.47 -20.33 11.62
CA GLU A 227 -2.97 -20.57 12.98
C GLU A 227 -2.32 -19.32 13.59
N CYS A 228 -1.63 -18.53 12.77
CA CYS A 228 -0.92 -17.33 13.19
C CYS A 228 -1.83 -16.12 13.47
N GLY A 229 -3.14 -16.21 13.25
CA GLY A 229 -4.09 -15.10 13.39
C GLY A 229 -4.66 -14.66 12.05
N SER A 230 -6.00 -14.60 11.97
CA SER A 230 -6.75 -14.64 10.71
C SER A 230 -7.28 -13.28 10.21
N ASP A 231 -6.99 -12.17 10.89
CA ASP A 231 -7.79 -10.94 10.72
C ASP A 231 -7.05 -9.73 10.15
N GLU A 232 -5.72 -9.67 10.20
CA GLU A 232 -4.93 -8.49 9.85
C GLU A 232 -4.84 -8.17 8.33
N LEU A 233 -4.03 -7.18 7.93
CA LEU A 233 -4.05 -6.62 6.58
C LEU A 233 -3.19 -7.38 5.55
N PHE A 234 -2.10 -8.02 5.96
CA PHE A 234 -1.14 -8.59 5.01
C PHE A 234 -1.61 -9.95 4.47
N VAL A 235 -2.11 -10.79 5.36
CA VAL A 235 -2.56 -12.17 5.11
C VAL A 235 -4.02 -12.42 5.53
N GLY A 236 -4.56 -11.65 6.48
CA GLY A 236 -5.87 -11.88 7.08
C GLY A 236 -7.09 -11.33 6.31
N ARG A 237 -8.26 -11.49 6.94
CA ARG A 237 -9.57 -11.06 6.41
C ARG A 237 -9.67 -9.56 6.14
N ALA A 238 -9.03 -8.69 6.94
CA ALA A 238 -8.99 -7.26 6.63
C ALA A 238 -8.24 -7.00 5.32
N GLY A 239 -7.15 -7.73 5.06
CA GLY A 239 -6.45 -7.73 3.77
C GLY A 239 -7.38 -8.06 2.61
N TYR A 240 -8.10 -9.19 2.70
CA TYR A 240 -9.04 -9.61 1.66
C TYR A 240 -10.19 -8.60 1.42
N LEU A 241 -10.75 -8.03 2.48
CA LEU A 241 -11.76 -6.97 2.39
C LEU A 241 -11.20 -5.67 1.78
N CYS A 242 -9.94 -5.33 2.07
CA CYS A 242 -9.25 -4.18 1.49
C CYS A 242 -9.02 -4.36 -0.02
N ALA A 243 -8.57 -5.55 -0.43
CA ALA A 243 -8.43 -5.91 -1.84
C ALA A 243 -9.74 -5.76 -2.62
N ALA A 244 -10.85 -6.24 -2.04
CA ALA A 244 -12.18 -6.13 -2.64
C ALA A 244 -12.66 -4.67 -2.75
N LEU A 245 -12.29 -3.84 -1.77
CA LEU A 245 -12.63 -2.41 -1.72
C LEU A 245 -11.87 -1.61 -2.77
N VAL A 246 -10.55 -1.85 -2.90
CA VAL A 246 -9.69 -1.27 -3.94
C VAL A 246 -10.20 -1.67 -5.34
N LEU A 247 -10.53 -2.94 -5.56
CA LEU A 247 -11.14 -3.41 -6.80
C LEU A 247 -12.48 -2.70 -7.10
N LYS A 248 -13.39 -2.62 -6.13
CA LYS A 248 -14.69 -1.93 -6.26
C LYS A 248 -14.48 -0.47 -6.69
N GLN A 249 -13.51 0.21 -6.09
CA GLN A 249 -13.18 1.60 -6.37
C GLN A 249 -12.59 1.77 -7.77
N LYS A 250 -11.48 1.10 -8.08
CA LYS A 250 -10.73 1.34 -9.33
C LYS A 250 -11.51 0.86 -10.57
N LEU A 251 -12.27 -0.24 -10.48
CA LEU A 251 -13.15 -0.69 -11.57
C LEU A 251 -14.35 0.24 -11.82
N ALA A 252 -14.72 1.09 -10.86
CA ALA A 252 -15.77 2.10 -11.02
C ALA A 252 -15.25 3.45 -11.56
N GLN A 253 -13.96 3.73 -11.40
CA GLN A 253 -13.31 4.97 -11.84
C GLN A 253 -12.92 4.96 -13.32
N GLU A 254 -12.69 3.78 -13.90
CA GLU A 254 -12.38 3.63 -15.33
C GLU A 254 -13.60 3.95 -16.20
N PRO A 255 -13.49 4.90 -17.17
CA PRO A 255 -14.57 5.17 -18.10
C PRO A 255 -14.87 3.92 -18.91
N GLN A 256 -16.12 3.45 -18.88
CA GLN A 256 -16.59 2.41 -19.80
C GLN A 256 -16.41 2.92 -21.23
N ARG A 257 -15.31 2.49 -21.89
CA ARG A 257 -15.13 2.67 -23.33
C ARG A 257 -16.17 1.80 -24.02
N GLN A 258 -17.38 2.34 -24.17
CA GLN A 258 -18.37 1.80 -25.10
C GLN A 258 -17.66 1.63 -26.45
N LEU A 259 -17.51 0.37 -26.88
CA LEU A 259 -17.27 0.11 -28.29
C LEU A 259 -18.48 0.67 -29.02
N ARG A 260 -18.34 1.85 -29.62
CA ARG A 260 -19.25 2.32 -30.65
C ARG A 260 -19.08 1.42 -31.87
N LEU A 261 -19.74 0.25 -31.83
CA LEU A 261 -20.07 -0.49 -33.02
C LEU A 261 -21.02 0.39 -33.84
N SER A 262 -20.43 1.15 -34.76
CA SER A 262 -21.14 2.01 -35.69
C SER A 262 -21.88 1.16 -36.73
N PHE A 263 -23.01 0.59 -36.32
CA PHE A 263 -23.98 0.05 -37.27
C PHE A 263 -24.66 1.23 -37.97
N ALA A 264 -24.27 1.45 -39.23
CA ALA A 264 -24.97 2.37 -40.11
C ALA A 264 -26.35 1.78 -40.44
N ILE A 265 -27.39 2.32 -39.79
CA ILE A 265 -28.79 1.98 -40.12
C ILE A 265 -29.23 2.92 -41.26
N PRO A 266 -29.70 2.39 -42.41
CA PRO A 266 -30.25 3.23 -43.47
C PRO A 266 -31.56 3.87 -43.01
N SER A 267 -31.79 5.12 -43.38
CA SER A 267 -33.06 5.79 -43.11
C SER A 267 -34.19 5.26 -43.99
N PRO A 268 -35.40 5.14 -43.43
CA PRO A 268 -36.57 5.56 -44.19
C PRO A 268 -37.49 6.50 -43.40
N LYS A 269 -38.19 7.36 -44.13
CA LYS A 269 -39.18 8.32 -43.62
C LYS A 269 -40.51 7.58 -43.39
N MET A 270 -41.09 7.63 -42.20
CA MET A 270 -42.56 7.57 -42.06
C MET A 270 -43.07 8.25 -40.79
N LYS A 271 -44.37 8.58 -40.80
CA LYS A 271 -45.05 9.45 -39.82
C LYS A 271 -45.33 8.71 -38.51
N ILE A 272 -45.34 9.46 -37.41
CA ILE A 272 -45.78 8.99 -36.09
C ILE A 272 -47.30 9.11 -36.01
N GLU A 273 -47.98 7.98 -35.81
CA GLU A 273 -49.34 7.93 -35.25
C GLU A 273 -49.29 7.26 -33.88
N THR A 274 -50.14 7.72 -32.97
CA THR A 274 -50.12 7.34 -31.55
C THR A 274 -50.99 6.12 -31.26
N SER A 275 -50.42 5.04 -30.72
CA SER A 275 -51.13 4.11 -29.81
C SER A 275 -50.14 3.22 -29.04
N HIS A 276 -50.66 2.39 -28.13
CA HIS A 276 -49.91 1.78 -27.02
C HIS A 276 -48.97 0.62 -27.38
N SER A 277 -48.12 0.29 -26.39
CA SER A 277 -47.30 -0.91 -26.21
C SER A 277 -46.00 -1.01 -27.03
N GLU A 278 -44.87 -0.79 -26.35
CA GLU A 278 -43.57 -1.29 -26.77
C GLU A 278 -42.98 -2.22 -25.70
N THR A 279 -43.00 -3.51 -26.02
CA THR A 279 -42.14 -4.51 -25.40
C THR A 279 -40.67 -4.14 -25.63
N PHE A 280 -39.93 -3.88 -24.55
CA PHE A 280 -38.47 -3.72 -24.63
C PHE A 280 -37.82 -5.03 -25.12
N VAL A 281 -37.40 -5.03 -26.39
CA VAL A 281 -36.64 -6.14 -26.97
C VAL A 281 -35.30 -6.23 -26.27
N HIS A 282 -35.10 -7.34 -25.57
CA HIS A 282 -33.97 -7.57 -24.67
C HIS A 282 -32.67 -7.82 -25.46
N CYS A 283 -31.97 -6.76 -25.89
CA CYS A 283 -30.65 -6.89 -26.51
C CYS A 283 -29.61 -7.34 -25.47
N GLY A 284 -29.45 -8.65 -25.33
CA GLY A 284 -28.68 -9.32 -24.27
C GLY A 284 -27.17 -9.21 -24.41
N CYS A 285 -26.60 -8.02 -24.23
CA CYS A 285 -25.14 -7.88 -24.01
C CYS A 285 -24.74 -6.78 -23.00
N LEU A 286 -25.69 -6.22 -22.24
CA LEU A 286 -25.38 -5.50 -21.01
C LEU A 286 -25.05 -6.52 -19.90
N ILE A 287 -23.79 -6.94 -19.83
CA ILE A 287 -23.31 -7.76 -18.71
C ILE A 287 -23.52 -6.94 -17.43
N PRO A 288 -24.39 -7.35 -16.50
CA PRO A 288 -24.58 -6.60 -15.27
C PRO A 288 -23.26 -6.61 -14.50
N TYR A 289 -22.81 -5.42 -14.07
CA TYR A 289 -21.58 -5.21 -13.28
C TYR A 289 -21.31 -6.41 -12.37
N GLN A 290 -20.28 -7.20 -12.69
CA GLN A 290 -19.87 -8.30 -11.83
C GLN A 290 -19.35 -7.70 -10.52
N ARG A 291 -20.22 -7.66 -9.50
CA ARG A 291 -19.87 -7.17 -8.16
C ARG A 291 -18.64 -7.94 -7.68
N VAL A 292 -17.62 -7.19 -7.23
CA VAL A 292 -16.35 -7.75 -6.76
C VAL A 292 -16.58 -8.78 -5.67
N LEU A 293 -17.44 -8.48 -4.70
CA LEU A 293 -18.03 -9.45 -3.77
C LEU A 293 -19.55 -9.24 -3.71
N THR A 294 -20.27 -10.31 -3.39
CA THR A 294 -21.72 -10.20 -3.10
C THR A 294 -21.93 -9.67 -1.67
N PRO A 295 -23.09 -9.03 -1.37
CA PRO A 295 -23.39 -8.61 0.00
C PRO A 295 -23.39 -9.74 1.02
N ALA A 296 -23.73 -10.98 0.60
CA ALA A 296 -23.65 -12.16 1.46
C ALA A 296 -22.20 -12.53 1.81
N GLN A 297 -21.30 -12.50 0.82
CA GLN A 297 -19.86 -12.71 1.04
C GLN A 297 -19.28 -11.66 1.98
N ILE A 298 -19.57 -10.36 1.74
CA ILE A 298 -19.07 -9.28 2.59
C ILE A 298 -19.56 -9.46 4.04
N LYS A 299 -20.87 -9.70 4.24
CA LYS A 299 -21.43 -9.98 5.57
C LYS A 299 -20.77 -11.18 6.25
N SER A 300 -20.53 -12.26 5.51
CA SER A 300 -19.88 -13.47 6.03
C SER A 300 -18.46 -13.19 6.53
N ILE A 301 -17.65 -12.46 5.76
CA ILE A 301 -16.27 -12.13 6.17
C ILE A 301 -16.27 -11.12 7.33
N CYS A 302 -17.10 -10.08 7.29
CA CYS A 302 -17.23 -9.15 8.41
C CYS A 302 -17.67 -9.85 9.72
N GLN A 303 -18.64 -10.77 9.65
CA GLN A 303 -19.07 -11.54 10.81
C GLN A 303 -17.94 -12.45 11.34
N ALA A 304 -17.16 -13.10 10.46
CA ALA A 304 -16.01 -13.90 10.87
C ALA A 304 -14.93 -13.07 11.59
N ILE A 305 -14.66 -11.83 11.14
CA ILE A 305 -13.78 -10.89 11.86
C ILE A 305 -14.36 -10.58 13.25
N LEU A 306 -15.62 -10.17 13.32
CA LEU A 306 -16.28 -9.79 14.56
C LEU A 306 -16.33 -10.95 15.58
N ASP A 307 -16.60 -12.16 15.12
CA ASP A 307 -16.68 -13.35 15.97
C ASP A 307 -15.29 -13.79 16.44
N SER A 308 -14.26 -13.72 15.59
CA SER A 308 -12.85 -13.90 15.96
C SER A 308 -12.44 -12.91 17.06
N GLY A 309 -12.73 -11.62 16.85
CA GLY A 309 -12.37 -10.55 17.78
C GLY A 309 -13.05 -10.67 19.15
N LYS A 310 -14.34 -11.02 19.17
CA LYS A 310 -15.10 -11.31 20.40
C LYS A 310 -14.54 -12.54 21.14
N GLN A 311 -14.29 -13.63 20.42
CA GLN A 311 -13.77 -14.87 21.01
C GLN A 311 -12.38 -14.67 21.62
N TYR A 312 -11.49 -13.94 20.93
CA TYR A 312 -10.16 -13.62 21.44
C TYR A 312 -10.22 -12.71 22.66
N ALA A 313 -10.99 -11.62 22.60
CA ALA A 313 -11.19 -10.69 23.72
C ALA A 313 -11.72 -11.40 24.97
N LEU A 314 -12.75 -12.24 24.82
CA LEU A 314 -13.31 -13.05 25.92
C LEU A 314 -12.28 -14.05 26.47
N LYS A 315 -11.62 -14.83 25.60
CA LYS A 315 -10.62 -15.84 25.98
C LYS A 315 -9.45 -15.23 26.75
N LYS A 316 -9.04 -14.01 26.38
CA LYS A 316 -7.94 -13.27 27.02
C LYS A 316 -8.40 -12.29 28.10
N ARG A 317 -9.69 -12.31 28.47
CA ARG A 317 -10.31 -11.44 29.50
C ARG A 317 -10.03 -9.95 29.30
N LYS A 318 -10.10 -9.49 28.06
CA LYS A 318 -9.89 -8.09 27.71
C LYS A 318 -11.10 -7.23 28.12
N PRO A 319 -10.89 -5.98 28.56
CA PRO A 319 -11.99 -5.08 28.96
C PRO A 319 -12.72 -4.44 27.77
N PHE A 320 -12.19 -4.55 26.55
CA PHE A 320 -12.73 -4.02 25.30
C PHE A 320 -13.32 -5.14 24.41
N PRO A 321 -14.31 -4.83 23.55
CA PRO A 321 -15.16 -5.84 22.92
C PRO A 321 -14.51 -6.64 21.78
N LEU A 322 -13.58 -6.03 21.02
CA LEU A 322 -12.86 -6.68 19.93
C LEU A 322 -11.36 -6.52 20.14
N MET A 323 -10.63 -7.63 20.00
CA MET A 323 -9.17 -7.65 19.97
C MET A 323 -8.68 -8.84 19.16
N TYR A 324 -7.48 -8.71 18.59
CA TYR A 324 -6.89 -9.67 17.69
C TYR A 324 -5.42 -9.86 18.06
N SER A 325 -4.81 -10.96 17.64
CA SER A 325 -3.36 -11.10 17.66
C SER A 325 -2.86 -11.75 16.38
N TYR A 326 -1.59 -11.47 16.07
CA TYR A 326 -0.85 -12.05 14.97
C TYR A 326 0.48 -12.59 15.50
N TYR A 327 0.76 -13.88 15.26
CA TYR A 327 1.79 -14.68 15.93
C TYR A 327 1.79 -14.55 17.47
N GLY A 328 0.61 -14.34 18.07
CA GLY A 328 0.43 -14.18 19.51
C GLY A 328 0.58 -12.75 20.04
N THR A 329 1.10 -11.82 19.24
CA THR A 329 1.27 -10.40 19.59
C THR A 329 0.03 -9.57 19.25
N GLU A 330 -0.35 -8.68 20.16
CA GLU A 330 -1.52 -7.79 20.03
C GLU A 330 -1.12 -6.45 19.38
N TYR A 331 -0.81 -6.48 18.07
CA TYR A 331 -0.40 -5.29 17.35
C TYR A 331 -1.48 -4.21 17.27
N LEU A 332 -1.07 -2.94 17.33
CA LEU A 332 -1.98 -1.79 17.18
C LEU A 332 -1.97 -1.18 15.76
N GLY A 333 -0.83 -1.18 15.08
CA GLY A 333 -0.60 -0.48 13.81
C GLY A 333 -1.34 -1.04 12.58
N ALA A 334 -1.22 -0.34 11.44
CA ALA A 334 -1.99 -0.65 10.24
C ALA A 334 -1.56 -1.94 9.50
N ALA A 335 -0.34 -2.44 9.71
CA ALA A 335 0.10 -3.68 9.09
C ALA A 335 -0.59 -4.91 9.71
N HIS A 336 -0.18 -5.28 10.91
CA HIS A 336 -0.57 -6.54 11.55
C HIS A 336 -1.62 -6.37 12.67
N GLY A 337 -2.16 -5.16 12.84
CA GLY A 337 -2.81 -4.76 14.08
C GLY A 337 -4.24 -4.24 13.96
N LEU A 338 -4.78 -3.88 15.13
CA LEU A 338 -6.17 -3.47 15.34
C LEU A 338 -6.61 -2.33 14.40
N SER A 339 -5.71 -1.41 14.04
CA SER A 339 -6.02 -0.23 13.22
C SER A 339 -6.66 -0.56 11.87
N SER A 340 -6.05 -1.44 11.07
CA SER A 340 -6.55 -1.76 9.73
C SER A 340 -7.77 -2.69 9.77
N ILE A 341 -7.87 -3.55 10.78
CA ILE A 341 -9.03 -4.41 11.03
C ILE A 341 -10.28 -3.53 11.29
N LEU A 342 -10.17 -2.56 12.19
CA LEU A 342 -11.24 -1.60 12.46
C LEU A 342 -11.53 -0.71 11.24
N GLN A 343 -10.51 -0.28 10.49
CA GLN A 343 -10.71 0.52 9.27
C GLN A 343 -11.54 -0.23 8.24
N MET A 344 -11.31 -1.54 8.07
CA MET A 344 -12.10 -2.36 7.16
C MET A 344 -13.52 -2.57 7.68
N LEU A 345 -13.72 -2.84 8.97
CA LEU A 345 -15.07 -2.93 9.55
C LEU A 345 -15.87 -1.63 9.38
N LEU A 346 -15.24 -0.46 9.59
CA LEU A 346 -15.85 0.85 9.30
C LEU A 346 -16.10 1.08 7.80
N SER A 347 -15.23 0.58 6.92
CA SER A 347 -15.40 0.70 5.46
C SER A 347 -16.60 -0.08 4.94
N TYR A 348 -17.05 -1.09 5.69
CA TYR A 348 -18.23 -1.91 5.38
C TYR A 348 -19.34 -1.76 6.44
N HIS A 349 -19.39 -0.65 7.18
CA HIS A 349 -20.30 -0.48 8.33
C HIS A 349 -21.79 -0.71 7.99
N GLU A 350 -22.21 -0.36 6.77
CA GLU A 350 -23.57 -0.53 6.24
C GLU A 350 -24.03 -2.00 6.15
N HIS A 351 -23.09 -2.95 6.19
CA HIS A 351 -23.37 -4.38 6.18
C HIS A 351 -23.41 -5.01 7.58
N LEU A 352 -22.96 -4.27 8.60
CA LEU A 352 -22.97 -4.72 10.00
C LEU A 352 -24.34 -4.47 10.64
N LYS A 353 -24.73 -5.33 11.59
CA LYS A 353 -25.90 -5.09 12.46
C LYS A 353 -25.58 -4.00 13.50
N PRO A 354 -26.56 -3.20 13.96
CA PRO A 354 -26.31 -2.08 14.89
C PRO A 354 -25.52 -2.46 16.15
N SER A 355 -25.78 -3.64 16.72
CA SER A 355 -25.03 -4.14 17.87
C SER A 355 -23.54 -4.34 17.59
N ASP A 356 -23.18 -4.75 16.37
CA ASP A 356 -21.78 -4.97 15.98
C ASP A 356 -21.11 -3.66 15.55
N GLN A 357 -21.85 -2.71 14.99
CA GLN A 357 -21.35 -1.34 14.73
C GLN A 357 -20.90 -0.67 16.03
N GLU A 358 -21.69 -0.81 17.10
CA GLU A 358 -21.37 -0.28 18.43
C GLU A 358 -20.06 -0.88 18.99
N LEU A 359 -19.87 -2.20 18.89
CA LEU A 359 -18.62 -2.85 19.32
C LEU A 359 -17.40 -2.39 18.51
N VAL A 360 -17.57 -2.10 17.21
CA VAL A 360 -16.51 -1.51 16.39
C VAL A 360 -16.15 -0.11 16.89
N TRP A 361 -17.15 0.75 17.16
CA TRP A 361 -16.90 2.09 17.69
C TRP A 361 -16.22 2.08 19.06
N GLN A 362 -16.65 1.22 19.98
CA GLN A 362 -16.00 1.02 21.28
C GLN A 362 -14.53 0.60 21.13
N SER A 363 -14.19 -0.28 20.18
CA SER A 363 -12.80 -0.63 19.90
C SER A 363 -12.00 0.46 19.18
N VAL A 364 -12.65 1.35 18.40
CA VAL A 364 -12.01 2.54 17.79
C VAL A 364 -11.66 3.58 18.86
N ASP A 365 -12.59 3.85 19.77
CA ASP A 365 -12.37 4.78 20.87
C ASP A 365 -11.32 4.22 21.86
N PHE A 366 -11.35 2.93 22.19
CA PHE A 366 -10.28 2.25 22.94
C PHE A 366 -8.89 2.41 22.29
N LEU A 367 -8.78 2.24 20.97
CA LEU A 367 -7.50 2.41 20.27
C LEU A 367 -7.01 3.87 20.33
N MET A 368 -7.92 4.85 20.31
CA MET A 368 -7.60 6.27 20.49
C MET A 368 -7.02 6.55 21.88
N GLU A 369 -7.53 5.89 22.92
CA GLU A 369 -7.02 5.96 24.29
C GLU A 369 -5.60 5.37 24.46
N GLN A 370 -5.11 4.57 23.50
CA GLN A 370 -3.74 4.02 23.54
C GLN A 370 -2.67 5.02 23.04
N GLU A 371 -3.04 6.27 22.75
CA GLU A 371 -2.10 7.32 22.33
C GLU A 371 -1.06 7.64 23.43
N GLN A 372 0.22 7.53 23.08
CA GLN A 372 1.35 7.92 23.92
C GLN A 372 2.18 8.98 23.17
N ASN A 373 2.18 10.22 23.68
CA ASN A 373 2.92 11.35 23.07
C ASN A 373 2.60 11.58 21.58
N SER A 374 1.33 11.44 21.19
CA SER A 374 0.85 11.51 19.80
C SER A 374 1.40 10.44 18.85
N ASN A 375 1.81 9.32 19.43
CA ASN A 375 2.18 8.08 18.74
C ASN A 375 1.48 6.87 19.39
N TRP A 376 1.62 5.69 18.79
CA TRP A 376 1.11 4.43 19.33
C TRP A 376 2.23 3.40 19.43
N PRO A 377 2.29 2.59 20.50
CA PRO A 377 3.25 1.49 20.57
C PRO A 377 2.94 0.45 19.48
N PRO A 378 3.93 -0.36 19.06
CA PRO A 378 3.72 -1.43 18.08
C PRO A 378 2.74 -2.49 18.60
N GLU A 379 2.90 -2.90 19.86
CA GLU A 379 2.08 -3.88 20.59
C GLU A 379 1.33 -3.23 21.78
N LEU A 380 0.16 -3.77 22.11
CA LEU A 380 -0.65 -3.32 23.24
C LEU A 380 0.07 -3.55 24.58
N GLY A 381 0.14 -2.50 25.40
CA GLY A 381 0.72 -2.56 26.74
C GLY A 381 2.21 -2.23 26.81
N GLU A 382 2.88 -2.05 25.67
CA GLU A 382 4.24 -1.50 25.63
C GLU A 382 4.24 0.03 25.87
N ALA A 383 5.33 0.54 26.42
CA ALA A 383 5.62 1.96 26.52
C ALA A 383 6.55 2.41 25.39
N ILE A 384 6.29 3.57 24.77
CA ILE A 384 7.12 4.08 23.68
C ILE A 384 8.47 4.60 24.21
N GLU A 385 9.53 3.84 23.99
CA GLU A 385 10.91 4.27 24.20
C GLU A 385 11.34 5.30 23.14
N ARG A 386 11.77 6.50 23.55
CA ARG A 386 12.19 7.59 22.64
C ARG A 386 13.30 7.21 21.66
N GLU A 387 14.19 6.28 22.00
CA GLU A 387 15.27 5.84 21.12
C GLU A 387 14.84 4.82 20.05
N ASN A 388 13.74 4.11 20.33
CA ASN A 388 13.22 3.02 19.50
C ASN A 388 11.87 3.33 18.86
N GLU A 389 11.33 4.51 19.10
CA GLU A 389 10.05 5.01 18.59
C GLU A 389 9.88 4.75 17.09
N LEU A 390 8.81 4.03 16.74
CA LEU A 390 8.43 3.77 15.35
C LEU A 390 7.43 4.85 14.91
N VAL A 391 7.75 5.52 13.81
CA VAL A 391 6.89 6.52 13.16
C VAL A 391 6.69 6.04 11.72
N HIS A 392 6.03 4.89 11.56
CA HIS A 392 5.89 4.17 10.30
C HIS A 392 4.41 3.96 9.92
N TRP A 393 4.13 3.61 8.66
CA TRP A 393 2.79 3.17 8.29
C TRP A 393 2.45 1.80 8.91
N CYS A 394 3.40 0.86 8.99
CA CYS A 394 3.14 -0.43 9.63
C CYS A 394 2.88 -0.33 11.14
N HIS A 395 3.62 0.53 11.85
CA HIS A 395 3.53 0.72 13.30
C HIS A 395 3.75 2.19 13.68
N GLY A 396 2.84 2.74 14.49
CA GLY A 396 2.85 4.13 14.94
C GLY A 396 1.85 5.04 14.20
N ALA A 397 1.92 6.33 14.53
CA ALA A 397 0.97 7.36 14.10
C ALA A 397 0.69 7.43 12.58
N PRO A 398 1.69 7.29 11.67
CA PRO A 398 1.42 7.37 10.23
C PRO A 398 0.41 6.33 9.75
N GLY A 399 0.44 5.09 10.28
CA GLY A 399 -0.55 4.06 9.96
C GLY A 399 -1.90 4.30 10.63
N ILE A 400 -1.86 4.65 11.91
CA ILE A 400 -3.05 4.90 12.74
C ILE A 400 -3.94 6.02 12.17
N ALA A 401 -3.34 7.03 11.54
CA ALA A 401 -4.06 8.13 10.88
C ALA A 401 -5.11 7.67 9.84
N TYR A 402 -4.91 6.53 9.17
CA TYR A 402 -5.84 6.03 8.15
C TYR A 402 -7.14 5.48 8.76
N LEU A 403 -7.07 4.83 9.93
CA LEU A 403 -8.26 4.46 10.68
C LEU A 403 -9.04 5.70 11.09
N PHE A 404 -8.39 6.68 11.73
CA PHE A 404 -9.10 7.86 12.22
C PHE A 404 -9.61 8.75 11.09
N ALA A 405 -8.97 8.74 9.93
CA ALA A 405 -9.50 9.35 8.72
C ALA A 405 -10.81 8.68 8.28
N LYS A 406 -10.87 7.34 8.23
CA LYS A 406 -12.11 6.62 7.94
C LYS A 406 -13.18 6.84 9.03
N ALA A 407 -12.78 6.83 10.31
CA ALA A 407 -13.67 7.09 11.44
C ALA A 407 -14.29 8.49 11.39
N TYR A 408 -13.50 9.52 11.07
CA TYR A 408 -13.98 10.88 10.82
C TYR A 408 -14.90 10.92 9.60
N LEU A 409 -14.55 10.28 8.49
CA LEU A 409 -15.37 10.29 7.27
C LEU A 409 -16.76 9.68 7.50
N VAL A 410 -16.88 8.63 8.32
CA VAL A 410 -18.15 7.97 8.65
C VAL A 410 -18.94 8.73 9.72
N SER A 411 -18.30 9.13 10.84
CA SER A 411 -19.01 9.67 12.02
C SER A 411 -19.10 11.21 12.09
N LYS A 412 -18.23 11.91 11.36
CA LYS A 412 -17.98 13.37 11.45
C LYS A 412 -17.57 13.90 12.85
N LYS A 413 -17.28 13.03 13.84
CA LYS A 413 -16.79 13.47 15.18
C LYS A 413 -15.42 14.19 15.05
N PRO A 414 -15.28 15.45 15.50
CA PRO A 414 -14.02 16.21 15.34
C PRO A 414 -12.78 15.53 15.93
N GLN A 415 -12.92 14.86 17.07
CA GLN A 415 -11.84 14.16 17.79
C GLN A 415 -11.00 13.22 16.90
N TYR A 416 -11.61 12.55 15.91
CA TYR A 416 -10.89 11.67 14.99
C TYR A 416 -10.07 12.47 13.96
N LEU A 417 -10.57 13.62 13.49
CA LEU A 417 -9.80 14.52 12.63
C LEU A 417 -8.64 15.16 13.42
N ASP A 418 -8.87 15.58 14.66
CA ASP A 418 -7.83 16.13 15.53
C ASP A 418 -6.71 15.10 15.76
N THR A 419 -7.07 13.82 15.88
CA THR A 419 -6.14 12.70 16.01
C THR A 419 -5.32 12.50 14.73
N CYS A 420 -5.94 12.58 13.55
CA CYS A 420 -5.20 12.60 12.27
C CYS A 420 -4.21 13.78 12.19
N ILE A 421 -4.61 14.97 12.64
CA ILE A 421 -3.76 16.17 12.64
C ILE A 421 -2.57 15.96 13.58
N ARG A 422 -2.75 15.42 14.79
CA ARG A 422 -1.64 15.04 15.70
C ARG A 422 -0.68 14.04 15.05
N CYS A 423 -1.21 13.02 14.38
CA CYS A 423 -0.38 12.07 13.61
C CYS A 423 0.44 12.79 12.51
N GLY A 424 -0.15 13.75 11.81
CA GLY A 424 0.52 14.57 10.80
C GLY A 424 1.63 15.47 11.38
N GLU A 425 1.42 16.07 12.55
CA GLU A 425 2.43 16.89 13.21
C GLU A 425 3.62 16.06 13.71
N LEU A 426 3.39 14.87 14.28
CA LEU A 426 4.48 13.93 14.60
C LEU A 426 5.22 13.45 13.33
N THR A 427 4.47 13.14 12.27
CA THR A 427 5.04 12.72 10.98
C THR A 427 5.89 13.81 10.35
N TRP A 428 5.53 15.09 10.51
CA TRP A 428 6.38 16.20 10.09
C TRP A 428 7.69 16.27 10.87
N GLN A 429 7.64 16.05 12.18
CA GLN A 429 8.84 16.12 13.04
C GLN A 429 9.80 14.94 12.82
N LYS A 430 9.28 13.71 12.63
CA LYS A 430 10.07 12.46 12.67
C LYS A 430 9.94 11.55 11.44
N GLY A 431 9.11 11.90 10.46
CA GLY A 431 8.80 11.06 9.29
C GLY A 431 9.88 11.04 8.20
N LEU A 432 10.96 11.81 8.32
CA LEU A 432 12.16 11.67 7.48
C LEU A 432 12.95 10.46 7.96
N LEU A 433 12.53 9.26 7.58
CA LEU A 433 13.04 8.00 8.12
C LEU A 433 14.38 7.58 7.50
N LYS A 434 15.34 7.17 8.35
CA LYS A 434 16.62 6.59 7.91
C LYS A 434 16.46 5.17 7.33
N LYS A 435 15.29 4.54 7.48
CA LYS A 435 15.06 3.16 7.06
C LYS A 435 14.93 2.98 5.54
N GLY A 436 14.54 3.99 4.78
CA GLY A 436 14.51 3.92 3.31
C GLY A 436 13.48 4.83 2.63
N PRO A 437 13.29 4.70 1.30
CA PRO A 437 12.43 5.56 0.50
C PRO A 437 10.99 5.02 0.36
N GLY A 438 10.74 3.75 0.72
CA GLY A 438 9.46 3.06 0.51
C GLY A 438 8.29 3.57 1.35
N ILE A 439 7.15 2.87 1.24
CA ILE A 439 5.87 3.33 1.80
C ILE A 439 5.46 2.65 3.12
N CYS A 440 6.01 1.48 3.45
CA CYS A 440 5.68 0.78 4.70
C CYS A 440 6.27 1.49 5.94
N HIS A 441 7.51 1.94 5.80
CA HIS A 441 8.33 2.51 6.87
C HIS A 441 9.49 3.35 6.29
N GLY A 442 9.21 4.12 5.25
CA GLY A 442 10.14 5.01 4.59
C GLY A 442 9.53 6.39 4.32
N VAL A 443 10.33 7.30 3.77
CA VAL A 443 9.97 8.71 3.61
C VAL A 443 8.71 8.92 2.75
N ALA A 444 8.52 8.15 1.67
CA ALA A 444 7.31 8.25 0.85
C ALA A 444 6.05 7.84 1.62
N GLY A 445 6.14 6.83 2.49
CA GLY A 445 5.04 6.38 3.35
C GLY A 445 4.59 7.45 4.34
N SER A 446 5.57 8.09 4.98
CA SER A 446 5.32 9.27 5.83
C SER A 446 4.66 10.40 5.05
N ALA A 447 5.10 10.66 3.81
CA ALA A 447 4.57 11.75 2.99
C ALA A 447 3.09 11.57 2.59
N TYR A 448 2.63 10.32 2.40
CA TYR A 448 1.21 10.04 2.16
C TYR A 448 0.29 10.47 3.32
N VAL A 449 0.77 10.56 4.56
CA VAL A 449 -0.03 11.10 5.68
C VAL A 449 -0.45 12.54 5.42
N PHE A 450 0.41 13.34 4.77
CA PHE A 450 0.05 14.69 4.38
C PHE A 450 -0.92 14.72 3.20
N LEU A 451 -0.79 13.82 2.22
CA LEU A 451 -1.77 13.71 1.13
C LEU A 451 -3.16 13.28 1.66
N LEU A 452 -3.21 12.37 2.63
CA LEU A 452 -4.41 12.01 3.38
C LEU A 452 -5.02 13.23 4.09
N LEU A 453 -4.22 13.99 4.84
CA LEU A 453 -4.67 15.19 5.55
C LEU A 453 -5.12 16.31 4.61
N TYR A 454 -4.48 16.49 3.45
CA TYR A 454 -4.94 17.41 2.41
C TYR A 454 -6.33 17.01 1.92
N ARG A 455 -6.55 15.74 1.56
CA ARG A 455 -7.86 15.26 1.09
C ARG A 455 -8.96 15.34 2.15
N LEU A 456 -8.61 15.31 3.45
CA LEU A 456 -9.56 15.52 4.55
C LEU A 456 -9.90 17.00 4.82
N THR A 457 -8.97 17.92 4.60
CA THR A 457 -9.07 19.32 5.11
C THR A 457 -9.04 20.40 4.05
N GLY A 458 -8.60 20.10 2.83
CA GLY A 458 -8.27 21.08 1.79
C GLY A 458 -7.06 21.96 2.09
N ASN A 459 -6.36 21.78 3.22
CA ASN A 459 -5.31 22.70 3.65
C ASN A 459 -3.99 22.46 2.90
N SER A 460 -3.61 23.43 2.05
CA SER A 460 -2.39 23.41 1.24
C SER A 460 -1.07 23.26 2.02
N LYS A 461 -1.06 23.53 3.35
CA LYS A 461 0.06 23.18 4.24
C LYS A 461 0.51 21.73 4.04
N TYR A 462 -0.43 20.81 3.87
CA TYR A 462 -0.11 19.39 3.76
C TYR A 462 0.46 19.01 2.39
N ILE A 463 0.04 19.69 1.30
CA ILE A 463 0.74 19.55 0.00
C ILE A 463 2.19 19.99 0.17
N TYR A 464 2.43 21.18 0.73
CA TYR A 464 3.79 21.69 0.96
C TYR A 464 4.67 20.71 1.75
N ARG A 465 4.13 20.09 2.80
CA ARG A 465 4.87 19.08 3.59
C ARG A 465 5.17 17.81 2.78
N ALA A 466 4.23 17.33 1.96
CA ALA A 466 4.49 16.22 1.04
C ALA A 466 5.57 16.59 -0.01
N GLN A 467 5.52 17.82 -0.55
CA GLN A 467 6.53 18.33 -1.48
C GLN A 467 7.94 18.35 -0.87
N ARG A 468 8.08 18.76 0.40
CA ARG A 468 9.37 18.71 1.13
C ARG A 468 9.90 17.29 1.34
N PHE A 469 9.02 16.32 1.60
CA PHE A 469 9.42 14.92 1.73
C PHE A 469 9.82 14.32 0.36
N ALA A 470 9.17 14.74 -0.72
CA ALA A 470 9.58 14.41 -2.09
C ALA A 470 10.94 15.01 -2.46
N GLU A 471 11.22 16.26 -2.07
CA GLU A 471 12.54 16.89 -2.22
C GLU A 471 13.63 16.12 -1.45
N PHE A 472 13.36 15.76 -0.20
CA PHE A 472 14.31 15.08 0.68
C PHE A 472 14.83 13.75 0.12
N LEU A 473 13.96 12.95 -0.50
CA LEU A 473 14.26 11.64 -1.10
C LEU A 473 15.42 11.66 -2.12
N PHE A 474 15.75 12.82 -2.69
CA PHE A 474 16.79 12.95 -3.72
C PHE A 474 18.02 13.77 -3.27
N THR A 475 18.04 14.19 -1.99
CA THR A 475 19.19 14.86 -1.37
C THR A 475 20.38 13.92 -1.15
N GLU A 476 21.58 14.47 -1.07
CA GLU A 476 22.77 13.70 -0.68
C GLU A 476 22.72 13.26 0.80
N GLU A 477 22.04 14.02 1.67
CA GLU A 477 21.83 13.63 3.08
C GLU A 477 21.03 12.32 3.18
N PHE A 478 19.93 12.20 2.42
CA PHE A 478 19.18 10.95 2.34
C PHE A 478 20.00 9.80 1.73
N LYS A 479 20.71 10.04 0.61
CA LYS A 479 21.51 9.00 -0.06
C LYS A 479 22.65 8.48 0.82
N ALA A 480 23.29 9.34 1.60
CA ALA A 480 24.42 8.97 2.45
C ALA A 480 24.01 8.39 3.81
N GLY A 481 22.86 8.83 4.37
CA GLY A 481 22.42 8.45 5.72
C GLY A 481 21.30 7.40 5.80
N SER A 482 20.68 7.02 4.68
CA SER A 482 19.66 5.98 4.66
C SER A 482 20.26 4.57 4.60
N ARG A 483 19.50 3.58 5.08
CA ARG A 483 19.90 2.17 5.01
C ARG A 483 19.93 1.68 3.57
N VAL A 484 20.92 0.84 3.25
CA VAL A 484 20.97 0.10 2.00
C VAL A 484 19.73 -0.80 1.89
N LEU A 485 19.10 -0.81 0.73
CA LEU A 485 17.92 -1.62 0.44
C LEU A 485 18.32 -3.03 -0.01
N GLU A 486 17.68 -4.04 0.56
CA GLU A 486 17.81 -5.44 0.10
C GLU A 486 17.05 -5.68 -1.21
N SER A 487 15.88 -5.04 -1.38
CA SER A 487 15.11 -5.02 -2.63
C SER A 487 14.81 -3.58 -3.04
N ILE A 488 15.47 -3.12 -4.11
CA ILE A 488 15.26 -1.75 -4.62
C ILE A 488 13.92 -1.58 -5.35
N TYR A 489 13.33 -2.67 -5.85
CA TYR A 489 12.16 -2.63 -6.72
C TYR A 489 10.83 -2.82 -5.98
N SER A 490 10.83 -3.28 -4.73
CA SER A 490 9.59 -3.62 -4.03
C SER A 490 8.64 -2.43 -3.89
N LEU A 491 7.33 -2.71 -3.80
CA LEU A 491 6.32 -1.66 -3.66
C LEU A 491 6.36 -1.05 -2.27
N TYR A 492 6.50 -1.87 -1.21
CA TYR A 492 6.36 -1.40 0.15
C TYR A 492 7.66 -0.90 0.80
N GLU A 493 8.83 -1.35 0.35
CA GLU A 493 10.13 -1.02 0.98
C GLU A 493 11.08 -0.28 0.01
N GLY A 494 11.01 -0.61 -1.28
CA GLY A 494 11.79 -0.03 -2.36
C GLY A 494 11.12 1.13 -3.10
N PHE A 495 11.66 1.44 -4.28
CA PHE A 495 11.31 2.62 -5.06
C PHE A 495 9.97 2.51 -5.82
N SER A 496 9.35 1.34 -5.96
CA SER A 496 8.05 1.25 -6.64
C SER A 496 6.95 2.01 -5.87
N GLY A 497 6.98 1.99 -4.54
CA GLY A 497 6.09 2.81 -3.70
C GLY A 497 6.40 4.30 -3.79
N THR A 498 7.69 4.65 -3.87
CA THR A 498 8.14 6.03 -4.11
C THR A 498 7.66 6.57 -5.46
N VAL A 499 7.69 5.75 -6.52
CA VAL A 499 7.12 6.12 -7.83
C VAL A 499 5.62 6.39 -7.72
N CYS A 500 4.85 5.53 -7.04
CA CYS A 500 3.42 5.78 -6.82
C CYS A 500 3.19 7.11 -6.08
N PHE A 501 3.98 7.39 -5.04
CA PHE A 501 3.91 8.64 -4.28
C PHE A 501 4.18 9.88 -5.14
N LEU A 502 5.19 9.84 -6.01
CA LEU A 502 5.51 10.97 -6.90
C LEU A 502 4.39 11.24 -7.92
N ILE A 503 3.68 10.21 -8.39
CA ILE A 503 2.48 10.38 -9.23
C ILE A 503 1.35 11.01 -8.43
N ASP A 504 1.08 10.50 -7.23
CA ASP A 504 -0.03 10.97 -6.39
C ASP A 504 0.16 12.40 -5.89
N LEU A 505 1.41 12.83 -5.67
CA LEU A 505 1.76 14.20 -5.33
C LEU A 505 1.37 15.22 -6.42
N LEU A 506 1.36 14.82 -7.70
CA LEU A 506 0.89 15.66 -8.81
C LEU A 506 -0.64 15.79 -8.85
N HIS A 507 -1.36 14.85 -8.24
CA HIS A 507 -2.82 14.78 -8.25
C HIS A 507 -3.39 14.63 -6.82
N PRO A 508 -3.09 15.57 -5.90
CA PRO A 508 -3.29 15.37 -4.45
C PRO A 508 -4.75 15.22 -4.04
N ASN A 509 -5.71 15.69 -4.86
CA ASN A 509 -7.15 15.47 -4.66
C ASN A 509 -7.59 14.00 -4.87
N GLN A 510 -6.80 13.21 -5.59
CA GLN A 510 -7.05 11.80 -5.94
C GLN A 510 -6.08 10.84 -5.26
N ALA A 511 -5.03 11.36 -4.62
CA ALA A 511 -3.96 10.59 -3.96
C ALA A 511 -4.47 9.57 -2.94
N GLU A 512 -3.94 8.34 -2.99
CA GLU A 512 -4.31 7.23 -2.11
C GLU A 512 -3.09 6.38 -1.80
N PHE A 513 -2.88 6.08 -0.52
CA PHE A 513 -1.84 5.13 -0.14
C PHE A 513 -2.07 3.81 -0.91
N PRO A 514 -1.06 3.30 -1.63
CA PRO A 514 -1.21 2.14 -2.51
C PRO A 514 -1.92 0.99 -1.81
N LEU A 515 -2.98 0.50 -2.44
CA LEU A 515 -3.73 -0.67 -2.01
C LEU A 515 -4.42 -0.53 -0.62
N PHE A 516 -4.59 0.69 -0.09
CA PHE A 516 -5.16 0.93 1.25
C PHE A 516 -6.15 2.11 1.28
N SER A 517 -7.31 1.94 0.64
CA SER A 517 -8.29 3.00 0.41
C SER A 517 -9.03 3.49 1.67
N VAL A 518 -9.27 4.81 1.73
CA VAL A 518 -10.02 5.50 2.80
C VAL A 518 -11.24 6.29 2.29
N PHE A 519 -11.20 6.85 1.08
CA PHE A 519 -12.22 7.77 0.54
C PHE A 519 -13.33 7.07 -0.28
N VAL A 520 -13.77 5.90 0.22
CA VAL A 520 -14.65 4.92 -0.44
C VAL A 520 -15.87 4.57 0.39
#